data_AF-A0A7Y0SDL9-F1
#
_entry.id   AF-A0A7Y0SDL9-F1
#
_cell.length_a   1.000
_cell.length_b   1.000
_cell.length_c   1.000
_cell.angle_alpha   90.00
_cell.angle_beta   90.00
_cell.angle_gamma   90.00
#
_symmetry.space_group_name_H-M   'P 1'
#
loop_
_entity.id
_entity.type
_entity.pdbx_description
1 polymer ?
#
loop_
_entity_poly.entity_id
_entity_poly.type
_entity_poly.pdbx_seq_one_letter_code
_entity_poly.pdbx_strand_id
1 'polypeptide(L)'
;AFAFGNVPGLQVYVVKLAEKYSPDAVDVASGLNIAAFNVGIALGSWGGGLIVANAGLMHTPWIGAIVVLGALLLTRFSGMLDKRGEQHATA
;
A
#
# COMPACT_ATOMS: atom_id res chain seq x y z
N ALA A 1 5.17 5.40 17.84
CA ALA A 1 5.69 6.76 17.52
C ALA A 1 6.90 6.73 16.57
N PHE A 2 7.86 5.80 16.71
CA PHE A 2 9.10 5.80 15.90
C PHE A 2 8.98 5.24 14.46
N ALA A 3 7.98 4.41 14.14
CA ALA A 3 7.87 3.78 12.81
C ALA A 3 7.33 4.71 11.70
N PHE A 4 6.58 5.77 12.04
CA PHE A 4 5.99 6.70 11.08
C PHE A 4 6.86 7.93 10.79
N GLY A 5 7.98 8.12 11.50
CA GLY A 5 8.83 9.32 11.36
C GLY A 5 9.64 9.38 10.05
N ASN A 6 9.92 8.24 9.43
CA ASN A 6 10.65 8.19 8.15
C ASN A 6 9.74 8.40 6.93
N VAL A 7 8.44 8.18 7.08
CA VAL A 7 7.45 8.28 5.99
C VAL A 7 7.36 9.69 5.39
N PRO A 8 7.27 10.79 6.18
CA PRO A 8 7.21 12.14 5.59
C PRO A 8 8.50 12.54 4.86
N GLY A 9 9.67 12.07 5.31
CA GLY A 9 10.95 12.36 4.66
C GLY A 9 11.07 11.74 3.28
N LEU A 10 10.68 10.47 3.13
CA LEU A 10 10.65 9.78 1.85
C LEU A 10 9.57 10.33 0.91
N GLN A 11 8.44 10.76 1.46
CA GLN A 11 7.33 11.32 0.70
C GLN A 11 7.68 12.67 0.07
N VAL A 12 8.37 13.55 0.81
CA VAL A 12 8.90 14.83 0.28
C VAL A 12 9.99 14.59 -0.78
N TYR A 13 10.82 13.55 -0.61
CA TYR A 13 11.86 13.21 -1.57
C TYR A 13 11.29 12.70 -2.91
N VAL A 14 10.25 11.85 -2.86
CA VAL A 14 9.56 11.36 -4.06
C VAL A 14 8.87 12.49 -4.82
N VAL A 15 8.21 13.42 -4.11
CA VAL A 15 7.58 14.61 -4.74
C VAL A 15 8.61 15.45 -5.49
N LYS A 16 9.75 15.77 -4.86
CA LYS A 16 10.83 16.55 -5.50
C LYS A 16 11.47 15.84 -6.70
N LEU A 17 11.55 14.51 -6.66
CA LEU A 17 12.12 13.73 -7.75
C LEU A 17 11.15 13.65 -8.94
N ALA A 18 9.87 13.54 -8.64
CA ALA A 18 8.82 13.40 -9.63
C ALA A 18 8.50 14.74 -10.34
N GLU A 19 8.62 15.86 -9.63
CA GLU A 19 8.63 17.24 -10.18
C GLU A 19 9.74 17.46 -11.22
N LYS A 20 10.83 16.66 -11.17
CA LYS A 20 12.01 16.80 -12.03
C LYS A 20 11.98 15.93 -13.30
N TYR A 21 11.25 14.81 -13.33
CA TYR A 21 11.41 13.81 -14.39
C TYR A 21 10.13 13.42 -15.17
N SER A 22 8.91 13.69 -14.68
CA SER A 22 7.66 13.38 -15.41
C SER A 22 6.45 14.21 -14.94
N PRO A 23 6.41 15.52 -15.21
CA PRO A 23 5.45 16.44 -14.60
C PRO A 23 3.95 16.17 -14.90
N ASP A 24 3.58 15.51 -16.00
CA ASP A 24 2.16 15.38 -16.39
C ASP A 24 1.38 14.23 -15.72
N ALA A 25 2.03 13.20 -15.18
CA ALA A 25 1.35 12.01 -14.64
C ALA A 25 1.63 11.74 -13.15
N VAL A 26 2.61 12.45 -12.59
CA VAL A 26 3.07 12.29 -11.21
C VAL A 26 2.01 12.70 -10.20
N ASP A 27 1.28 13.78 -10.46
CA ASP A 27 0.25 14.28 -9.55
C ASP A 27 -0.93 13.30 -9.43
N VAL A 28 -1.31 12.66 -10.55
CA VAL A 28 -2.35 11.64 -10.57
C VAL A 28 -1.89 10.35 -9.89
N ALA A 29 -0.67 9.89 -10.17
CA ALA A 29 -0.11 8.71 -9.52
C ALA A 29 0.06 8.90 -8.00
N SER A 30 0.53 10.09 -7.58
CA SER A 30 0.66 10.49 -6.18
C SER A 30 -0.70 10.60 -5.50
N GLY A 31 -1.66 11.30 -6.12
CA GLY A 31 -3.03 11.43 -5.61
C GLY A 31 -3.74 10.08 -5.47
N LEU A 32 -3.55 9.17 -6.42
CA LEU A 32 -4.11 7.83 -6.38
C LEU A 32 -3.50 6.99 -5.25
N ASN A 33 -2.19 7.09 -5.01
CA ASN A 33 -1.51 6.42 -3.90
C ASN A 33 -2.04 6.93 -2.54
N ILE A 34 -2.18 8.25 -2.39
CA ILE A 34 -2.76 8.86 -1.18
C ILE A 34 -4.22 8.42 -0.98
N ALA A 35 -5.03 8.37 -2.05
CA ALA A 35 -6.41 7.91 -1.98
C ALA A 35 -6.50 6.42 -1.58
N ALA A 36 -5.70 5.56 -2.23
CA ALA A 36 -5.63 4.14 -1.91
C ALA A 36 -5.21 3.89 -0.46
N PHE A 37 -4.27 4.67 0.05
CA PHE A 37 -3.85 4.60 1.45
C PHE A 37 -4.99 4.97 2.43
N ASN A 38 -5.68 6.09 2.18
CA ASN A 38 -6.81 6.51 3.02
C ASN A 38 -7.94 5.47 3.02
N VAL A 39 -8.25 4.90 1.85
CA VAL A 39 -9.23 3.81 1.73
C VAL A 39 -8.76 2.58 2.52
N GLY A 40 -7.48 2.22 2.41
CA GLY A 40 -6.89 1.11 3.17
C GLY A 40 -7.04 1.29 4.69
N ILE A 41 -6.78 2.49 5.21
CA ILE A 41 -6.97 2.81 6.64
C ILE A 41 -8.46 2.74 7.01
N ALA A 42 -9.35 3.29 6.18
CA ALA A 42 -10.78 3.30 6.46
C ALA A 42 -11.34 1.87 6.54
N LEU A 43 -11.01 1.03 5.55
CA LEU A 43 -11.42 -0.37 5.52
C LEU A 43 -10.78 -1.17 6.66
N GLY A 44 -9.50 -0.96 6.93
CA GLY A 44 -8.79 -1.64 8.01
C GLY A 44 -9.33 -1.27 9.40
N SER A 45 -9.68 0.00 9.61
CA SER A 45 -10.25 0.47 10.87
C SER A 45 -11.70 -0.01 11.05
N TRP A 46 -12.51 -0.01 9.99
CA TRP A 46 -13.87 -0.54 10.03
C TRP A 46 -13.91 -2.04 10.27
N GLY A 47 -13.14 -2.82 9.49
CA GLY A 47 -13.02 -4.26 9.64
C GLY A 47 -12.40 -4.65 10.98
N GLY A 48 -11.34 -3.97 11.39
CA GLY A 48 -10.71 -4.14 12.70
C GLY A 48 -11.68 -3.84 13.85
N GLY A 49 -12.50 -2.80 13.73
CA GLY A 49 -13.54 -2.46 14.70
C GLY A 49 -14.60 -3.56 14.84
N LEU A 50 -15.06 -4.12 13.71
CA LEU A 50 -15.99 -5.26 13.70
C LEU A 50 -15.41 -6.51 14.37
N ILE A 51 -14.14 -6.80 14.12
CA ILE A 51 -13.42 -7.91 14.74
C ILE A 51 -13.35 -7.73 16.25
N VAL A 52 -12.94 -6.54 16.69
CA VAL A 52 -12.84 -6.23 18.13
C VAL A 52 -14.22 -6.33 18.79
N ALA A 53 -15.27 -5.85 18.15
CA ALA A 53 -16.63 -5.88 18.69
C ALA A 53 -17.21 -7.30 18.85
N ASN A 54 -16.88 -8.23 17.94
CA ASN A 54 -17.48 -9.57 17.92
C ASN A 54 -16.58 -10.68 18.52
N ALA A 55 -15.25 -10.55 18.37
CA ALA A 55 -14.29 -11.57 18.80
C ALA A 55 -13.40 -11.10 19.96
N GLY A 56 -13.33 -9.79 20.23
CA GLY A 56 -12.46 -9.22 21.26
C GLY A 56 -11.04 -8.90 20.77
N LEU A 57 -10.34 -8.06 21.54
CA LEU A 57 -9.04 -7.47 21.16
C LEU A 57 -7.93 -8.49 20.84
N MET A 58 -7.99 -9.68 21.44
CA MET A 58 -6.98 -10.73 21.24
C MET A 58 -6.99 -11.32 19.83
N HIS A 59 -8.06 -11.13 19.07
CA HIS A 59 -8.14 -11.64 17.69
C HIS A 59 -7.61 -10.67 16.64
N THR A 60 -7.49 -9.39 16.98
CA THR A 60 -6.99 -8.35 16.06
C THR A 60 -5.57 -8.61 15.53
N PRO A 61 -4.59 -9.06 16.36
CA PRO A 61 -3.22 -9.26 15.90
C PRO A 61 -3.05 -10.36 14.85
N TRP A 62 -3.70 -11.52 15.01
CA TRP A 62 -3.55 -12.63 14.05
C TRP A 62 -4.31 -12.36 12.75
N ILE A 63 -5.45 -11.67 12.81
CA ILE A 63 -6.17 -11.25 11.61
C ILE A 63 -5.34 -10.22 10.83
N GLY A 64 -4.70 -9.28 11.53
CA GLY A 64 -3.71 -8.39 10.92
C GLY A 64 -2.58 -9.15 10.23
N ALA A 65 -2.05 -10.21 10.86
CA ALA A 65 -1.02 -11.05 10.26
C ALA A 65 -1.50 -11.74 8.97
N ILE A 66 -2.73 -12.25 8.94
CA ILE A 66 -3.33 -12.86 7.73
C ILE A 66 -3.48 -11.82 6.60
N VAL A 67 -3.95 -10.61 6.93
CA VAL A 67 -4.09 -9.52 5.95
C VAL A 67 -2.73 -9.17 5.35
N VAL A 68 -1.68 -9.08 6.18
CA VAL A 68 -0.30 -8.81 5.72
C VAL A 68 0.22 -9.96 4.84
N LEU A 69 -0.02 -11.21 5.21
CA LEU A 69 0.35 -12.37 4.39
C LEU A 69 -0.37 -12.37 3.03
N GLY A 70 -1.66 -12.04 3.02
CA GLY A 70 -2.43 -11.89 1.78
C GLY A 70 -1.87 -10.79 0.88
N ALA A 71 -1.55 -9.62 1.44
CA ALA A 71 -0.93 -8.52 0.71
C ALA A 71 0.45 -8.90 0.13
N LEU A 72 1.27 -9.63 0.90
CA LEU A 72 2.57 -10.13 0.44
C LEU A 72 2.41 -11.11 -0.73
N LEU A 73 1.45 -12.04 -0.67
CA LEU A 73 1.17 -12.97 -1.76
C LEU A 73 0.71 -12.23 -3.03
N LEU A 74 -0.21 -11.27 -2.90
CA LEU A 74 -0.67 -10.46 -4.02
C LEU A 74 0.47 -9.63 -4.63
N THR A 75 1.34 -9.07 -3.80
CA THR A 75 2.52 -8.31 -4.26
C THR A 75 3.48 -9.21 -5.04
N ARG A 76 3.74 -10.41 -4.54
CA ARG A 76 4.58 -11.40 -5.22
C ARG A 76 3.96 -11.87 -6.52
N PHE A 77 2.65 -12.11 -6.54
CA PHE A 77 1.91 -12.51 -7.73
C PHE A 77 1.93 -11.42 -8.80
N SER A 78 1.68 -10.16 -8.41
CA SER A 78 1.75 -9.00 -9.29
C SER A 78 3.14 -8.86 -9.92
N GLY A 79 4.21 -8.95 -9.11
CA GLY A 79 5.58 -8.90 -9.62
C GLY A 79 5.96 -10.09 -10.53
N MET A 80 5.28 -11.23 -10.39
CA MET A 80 5.44 -12.38 -11.29
C MET A 80 4.73 -12.15 -12.63
N LEU A 81 3.57 -11.47 -12.61
CA LEU A 81 2.81 -11.09 -13.79
C LEU A 81 3.52 -9.98 -14.58
N ASP A 82 4.09 -9.00 -13.88
CA ASP A 82 4.84 -7.89 -14.46
C ASP A 82 6.05 -8.40 -15.27
N LYS A 83 6.79 -9.37 -14.70
CA LYS A 83 7.88 -10.09 -15.38
C LYS A 83 7.43 -10.85 -16.64
N ARG A 84 6.18 -11.32 -16.69
CA ARG A 84 5.62 -11.98 -17.89
C ARG A 84 5.18 -10.95 -18.94
N GLY A 85 4.72 -9.78 -18.53
CA GLY A 85 4.40 -8.66 -19.42
C GLY A 85 5.64 -8.12 -20.13
N GLU A 86 6.76 -7.98 -19.43
CA GLU A 86 8.03 -7.53 -20.03
C GLU A 86 8.61 -8.53 -21.05
N GLN A 87 8.45 -9.85 -20.83
CA GLN A 87 8.87 -10.89 -21.78
C GLN A 87 8.05 -10.89 -23.08
N HIS A 88 6.80 -10.43 -23.06
CA HIS A 88 5.98 -10.31 -24.26
C HIS A 88 6.22 -9.00 -25.04
N ALA A 89 6.76 -7.96 -24.41
CA ALA A 89 7.12 -6.72 -25.08
C ALA A 89 8.52 -6.76 -25.75
N THR A 90 9.31 -7.81 -25.49
CA THR A 90 10.67 -7.99 -26.03
C THR A 90 10.80 -9.13 -27.04
N ALA A 91 9.69 -9.77 -27.45
CA ALA A 91 9.62 -10.78 -28.51
C ALA A 91 8.98 -10.19 -29.77
#